data_AF-A0A3R7BT07-F1
#
_entry.id   AF-A0A3R7BT07-F1
#
_cell.length_a   1.000
_cell.length_b   1.000
_cell.length_c   1.000
_cell.angle_alpha   90.00
_cell.angle_beta   90.00
_cell.angle_gamma   90.00
#
_symmetry.space_group_name_H-M   'P 1'
#
loop_
_entity.id
_entity.type
_entity.pdbx_description
1 polymer ?
#
loop_
_entity_poly.entity_id
_entity_poly.type
_entity_poly.pdbx_seq_one_letter_code
_entity_poly.pdbx_strand_id
1 'polypeptide(L)'
;MPLLEVMLDERAERSDIDMRVIGSGAKLGPEQCREVSELMIKLNPDLVILIGPAQTTPGPSEARKMLREAGLPTIVISDFPAKKLVDEMEKSGLGYIIVEADSMIGARREFLREKVRIKNLKLGCLLTARRSIEDAIARVKDAWDFFFMRLEEKSLPALEQIAKECKRLDKPIYAYFVVGTPRNAEIIKMIGWPVTTTMEKVEEFAAKLEGTLDGIIATCVGDYEGDKELLEKLQKFREK
;
A
#
# COMPACT_ATOMS: atom_id res chain seq x y z
N MET A 1 -0.58 7.64 9.59
CA MET A 1 0.39 8.69 9.98
C MET A 1 1.73 8.06 10.34
N PRO A 2 2.68 7.95 9.40
CA PRO A 2 4.06 7.55 9.73
C PRO A 2 4.79 8.68 10.50
N LEU A 3 5.79 8.33 11.32
CA LEU A 3 6.73 9.22 12.03
C LEU A 3 6.24 9.93 13.31
N LEU A 4 5.20 9.43 13.97
CA LEU A 4 4.74 10.04 15.23
C LEU A 4 5.82 9.96 16.33
N GLU A 5 6.53 8.85 16.40
CA GLU A 5 7.63 8.63 17.33
C GLU A 5 8.75 9.66 17.14
N VAL A 6 9.07 10.00 15.88
CA VAL A 6 10.10 11.00 15.57
C VAL A 6 9.65 12.40 15.98
N MET A 7 8.35 12.71 15.95
CA MET A 7 7.85 14.01 16.43
C MET A 7 7.97 14.20 17.94
N LEU A 8 8.06 13.09 18.70
CA LEU A 8 8.14 13.14 20.17
C LEU A 8 9.59 13.15 20.67
N ASP A 9 10.54 12.69 19.86
CA ASP A 9 11.98 12.68 20.16
C ASP A 9 12.80 12.77 18.87
N GLU A 10 12.82 13.96 18.25
CA GLU A 10 13.39 14.15 16.92
C GLU A 10 14.92 14.02 16.90
N ARG A 11 15.56 14.25 18.04
CA ARG A 11 17.01 14.15 18.24
C ARG A 11 17.46 12.84 18.89
N ALA A 12 16.53 11.98 19.32
CA ALA A 12 16.83 10.77 20.07
C ALA A 12 17.66 11.03 21.34
N GLU A 13 17.42 12.17 22.01
CA GLU A 13 18.17 12.61 23.19
C GLU A 13 17.31 12.66 24.46
N ARG A 14 16.01 12.42 24.34
CA ARG A 14 15.12 12.38 25.49
C ARG A 14 15.43 11.16 26.34
N SER A 15 15.52 11.38 27.65
CA SER A 15 15.74 10.33 28.65
C SER A 15 14.50 10.05 29.50
N ASP A 16 13.44 10.84 29.30
CA ASP A 16 12.18 10.76 30.03
C ASP A 16 11.11 9.91 29.32
N ILE A 17 11.39 9.44 28.10
CA ILE A 17 10.50 8.55 27.33
C ILE A 17 11.31 7.43 26.67
N ASP A 18 10.72 6.25 26.56
CA ASP A 18 11.23 5.15 25.75
C ASP A 18 10.12 4.65 24.82
N MET A 19 10.37 4.65 23.52
CA MET A 19 9.34 4.39 22.51
C MET A 19 9.59 3.08 21.78
N ARG A 20 8.52 2.34 21.51
CA ARG A 20 8.53 1.14 20.67
C ARG A 20 7.44 1.28 19.62
N VAL A 21 7.78 0.94 18.37
CA VAL A 21 6.85 0.93 17.24
C VAL A 21 6.70 -0.51 16.77
N ILE A 22 5.46 -1.01 16.79
CA ILE A 22 5.10 -2.33 16.27
C ILE A 22 3.98 -2.13 15.26
N GLY A 23 4.09 -2.75 14.09
CA GLY A 23 3.06 -2.64 13.07
C GLY A 23 3.07 -3.79 12.09
N SER A 24 1.92 -4.02 11.44
CA SER A 24 1.69 -5.04 10.41
C SER A 24 1.80 -4.49 8.98
N GLY A 25 2.54 -3.37 8.81
CA GLY A 25 2.59 -2.61 7.56
C GLY A 25 1.21 -2.10 7.15
N ALA A 26 0.82 -2.31 5.89
CA ALA A 26 -0.48 -1.88 5.37
C ALA A 26 -1.64 -2.84 5.70
N LYS A 27 -1.37 -4.01 6.31
CA LYS A 27 -2.40 -5.04 6.56
C LYS A 27 -3.12 -4.77 7.87
N LEU A 28 -4.46 -4.83 7.84
CA LEU A 28 -5.34 -4.59 8.99
C LEU A 28 -6.31 -5.78 9.23
N GLY A 29 -5.90 -6.98 8.84
CA GLY A 29 -6.68 -8.20 9.07
C GLY A 29 -6.71 -8.58 10.56
N PRO A 30 -7.67 -9.41 11.00
CA PRO A 30 -7.78 -9.86 12.39
C PRO A 30 -6.49 -10.47 12.94
N GLU A 31 -5.87 -11.39 12.20
CA GLU A 31 -4.64 -12.05 12.62
C GLU A 31 -3.48 -11.05 12.81
N GLN A 32 -3.32 -10.10 11.87
CA GLN A 32 -2.27 -9.09 11.97
C GLN A 32 -2.50 -8.13 13.14
N CYS A 33 -3.75 -7.70 13.36
CA CYS A 33 -4.08 -6.81 14.47
C CYS A 33 -3.91 -7.52 15.81
N ARG A 34 -4.27 -8.81 15.90
CA ARG A 34 -4.05 -9.64 17.08
C ARG A 34 -2.57 -9.78 17.39
N GLU A 35 -1.76 -10.21 16.42
CA GLU A 35 -0.31 -10.39 16.58
C GLU A 35 0.36 -9.11 17.12
N VAL A 36 0.10 -7.97 16.48
CA VAL A 36 0.64 -6.67 16.91
C VAL A 36 0.17 -6.30 18.32
N SER A 37 -1.10 -6.54 18.63
CA SER A 37 -1.66 -6.24 19.96
C SER A 37 -1.07 -7.13 21.04
N GLU A 38 -0.86 -8.43 20.78
CA GLU A 38 -0.22 -9.35 21.72
C GLU A 38 1.22 -8.95 22.02
N LEU A 39 1.99 -8.56 20.99
CA LEU A 39 3.35 -8.07 21.18
C LEU A 39 3.36 -6.78 22.00
N MET A 40 2.44 -5.84 21.72
CA MET A 40 2.32 -4.60 22.48
C MET A 40 1.94 -4.86 23.95
N ILE A 41 0.98 -5.76 24.20
CA ILE A 41 0.56 -6.13 25.55
C ILE A 41 1.72 -6.75 26.34
N LYS A 42 2.53 -7.60 25.71
CA LYS A 42 3.72 -8.20 26.34
C LYS A 42 4.76 -7.15 26.75
N LEU A 43 4.85 -6.02 26.05
CA LEU A 43 5.73 -4.91 26.43
C LEU A 43 5.23 -4.14 27.66
N ASN A 44 3.93 -4.23 27.98
CA ASN A 44 3.29 -3.55 29.10
C ASN A 44 3.66 -2.06 29.22
N PRO A 45 3.44 -1.25 28.15
CA PRO A 45 3.80 0.16 28.17
C PRO A 45 2.84 1.00 29.03
N ASP A 46 3.30 2.15 29.51
CA ASP A 46 2.47 3.10 30.27
C ASP A 46 1.38 3.77 29.42
N LEU A 47 1.61 3.88 28.10
CA LEU A 47 0.67 4.44 27.14
C LEU A 47 0.82 3.75 25.78
N VAL A 48 -0.32 3.37 25.18
CA VAL A 48 -0.40 2.85 23.82
C VAL A 48 -0.99 3.90 22.91
N ILE A 49 -0.32 4.19 21.79
CA ILE A 49 -0.90 4.96 20.70
C ILE A 49 -1.25 4.02 19.55
N LEU A 50 -2.54 3.72 19.39
CA LEU A 50 -3.03 2.85 18.33
C LEU A 50 -3.32 3.69 17.08
N ILE A 51 -2.47 3.54 16.05
CA ILE A 51 -2.57 4.29 14.79
C ILE A 51 -3.13 3.39 13.69
N GLY A 52 -4.23 3.81 13.08
CA GLY A 52 -4.83 3.13 11.93
C GLY A 52 -6.19 3.71 11.58
N PRO A 53 -6.75 3.42 10.40
CA PRO A 53 -8.11 3.82 10.11
C PRO A 53 -9.05 3.10 11.07
N ALA A 54 -9.71 3.84 11.96
CA ALA A 54 -10.76 3.37 12.87
C ALA A 54 -12.04 3.15 12.08
N GLN A 55 -11.95 2.16 11.20
CA GLN A 55 -13.10 1.53 10.59
C GLN A 55 -13.66 0.52 11.59
N THR A 56 -14.96 0.21 11.47
CA THR A 56 -15.61 -0.89 12.19
C THR A 56 -15.15 -2.27 11.71
N THR A 57 -14.04 -2.33 10.98
CA THR A 57 -13.51 -3.59 10.45
C THR A 57 -13.03 -4.49 11.60
N PRO A 58 -13.11 -5.81 11.44
CA PRO A 58 -12.87 -6.74 12.55
C PRO A 58 -11.49 -6.62 13.21
N GLY A 59 -10.44 -6.33 12.44
CA GLY A 59 -9.06 -6.21 12.96
C GLY A 59 -8.88 -5.06 13.94
N PRO A 60 -9.09 -3.79 13.53
CA PRO A 60 -8.97 -2.63 14.41
C PRO A 60 -9.89 -2.69 15.64
N SER A 61 -11.11 -3.23 15.48
CA SER A 61 -12.04 -3.41 16.61
C SER A 61 -11.51 -4.42 17.63
N GLU A 62 -10.94 -5.54 17.17
CA GLU A 62 -10.32 -6.52 18.07
C GLU A 62 -9.10 -5.95 18.77
N ALA A 63 -8.24 -5.18 18.08
CA ALA A 63 -7.09 -4.52 18.71
C ALA A 63 -7.51 -3.58 19.85
N ARG A 64 -8.52 -2.72 19.63
CA ARG A 64 -9.08 -1.84 20.68
C ARG A 64 -9.59 -2.65 21.88
N LYS A 65 -10.28 -3.77 21.61
CA LYS A 65 -10.79 -4.67 22.65
C LYS A 65 -9.66 -5.30 23.46
N MET A 66 -8.64 -5.86 22.80
CA MET A 66 -7.50 -6.52 23.46
C MET A 66 -6.73 -5.56 24.37
N LEU A 67 -6.44 -4.35 23.88
CA LEU A 67 -5.71 -3.33 24.66
C LEU A 67 -6.51 -2.87 25.88
N ARG A 68 -7.83 -2.70 25.72
CA ARG A 68 -8.74 -2.37 26.83
C ARG A 68 -8.81 -3.50 27.86
N GLU A 69 -8.95 -4.75 27.42
CA GLU A 69 -9.01 -5.93 28.30
C GLU A 69 -7.69 -6.14 29.06
N ALA A 70 -6.56 -5.77 28.44
CA ALA A 70 -5.25 -5.73 29.10
C ALA A 70 -5.09 -4.55 30.09
N GLY A 71 -6.06 -3.63 30.16
CA GLY A 71 -6.02 -2.47 31.05
C GLY A 71 -5.00 -1.40 30.66
N LEU A 72 -4.50 -1.42 29.41
CA LEU A 72 -3.48 -0.48 28.95
C LEU A 72 -4.11 0.87 28.55
N PRO A 73 -3.66 2.00 29.11
CA PRO A 73 -4.08 3.33 28.66
C PRO A 73 -3.82 3.47 27.16
N THR A 74 -4.86 3.76 26.38
CA THR A 74 -4.79 3.74 24.92
C THR A 74 -5.39 4.99 24.30
N ILE A 75 -4.64 5.63 23.41
CA ILE A 75 -5.11 6.70 22.53
C ILE A 75 -5.21 6.18 21.10
N VAL A 76 -6.39 6.27 20.50
CA VAL A 76 -6.62 5.88 19.10
C VAL A 76 -6.44 7.10 18.20
N ILE A 77 -5.52 7.02 17.23
CA ILE A 77 -5.38 8.05 16.20
C ILE A 77 -5.95 7.54 14.88
N SER A 78 -6.94 8.26 14.34
CA SER A 78 -7.67 7.84 13.14
C SER A 78 -8.13 9.01 12.26
N ASP A 79 -8.53 8.68 11.03
CA ASP A 79 -9.18 9.56 10.07
C ASP A 79 -10.65 9.88 10.42
N PHE A 80 -11.24 10.82 9.66
CA PHE A 80 -12.60 11.35 9.84
C PHE A 80 -13.73 10.32 10.08
N PRO A 81 -13.79 9.15 9.40
CA PRO A 81 -14.80 8.13 9.65
C PRO A 81 -14.93 7.70 11.11
N ALA A 82 -13.86 7.80 11.90
CA ALA A 82 -13.82 7.48 13.32
C ALA A 82 -14.77 8.32 14.18
N LYS A 83 -15.26 9.47 13.69
CA LYS A 83 -16.24 10.30 14.41
C LYS A 83 -17.47 9.51 14.83
N LYS A 84 -17.85 8.49 14.05
CA LYS A 84 -19.01 7.62 14.36
C LYS A 84 -18.77 6.70 15.56
N LEU A 85 -17.52 6.54 15.99
CA LEU A 85 -17.09 5.65 17.05
C LEU A 85 -16.71 6.38 18.34
N VAL A 86 -16.84 7.72 18.39
CA VAL A 86 -16.46 8.52 19.56
C VAL A 86 -17.20 8.05 20.81
N ASP A 87 -18.53 7.96 20.75
CA ASP A 87 -19.35 7.50 21.88
C ASP A 87 -18.94 6.09 22.37
N GLU A 88 -18.54 5.19 21.46
CA GLU A 88 -18.06 3.86 21.80
C GLU A 88 -16.69 3.90 22.48
N MET A 89 -15.77 4.73 21.95
CA MET A 89 -14.43 4.91 22.49
C MET A 89 -14.48 5.53 23.89
N GLU A 90 -15.28 6.57 24.09
CA GLU A 90 -15.49 7.21 25.40
C GLU A 90 -16.07 6.23 26.42
N LYS A 91 -17.14 5.50 26.05
CA LYS A 91 -17.73 4.46 26.91
C LYS A 91 -16.75 3.34 27.23
N SER A 92 -15.80 3.08 26.34
CA SER A 92 -14.75 2.07 26.50
C SER A 92 -13.51 2.58 27.24
N GLY A 93 -13.48 3.85 27.67
CA GLY A 93 -12.34 4.46 28.35
C GLY A 93 -11.12 4.72 27.45
N LEU A 94 -11.31 4.74 26.13
CA LEU A 94 -10.25 4.99 25.16
C LEU A 94 -10.14 6.50 24.88
N GLY A 95 -8.92 7.02 24.88
CA GLY A 95 -8.63 8.33 24.31
C GLY A 95 -8.66 8.29 22.79
N TYR A 96 -8.88 9.43 22.13
CA TYR A 96 -8.87 9.49 20.68
C TYR A 96 -8.35 10.83 20.14
N ILE A 97 -7.72 10.77 18.96
CA ILE A 97 -7.37 11.92 18.13
C ILE A 97 -7.91 11.64 16.73
N ILE A 98 -8.86 12.45 16.28
CA ILE A 98 -9.45 12.32 14.95
C ILE A 98 -8.83 13.36 14.04
N VAL A 99 -8.03 12.90 13.10
CA VAL A 99 -7.36 13.73 12.10
C VAL A 99 -8.31 13.90 10.90
N GLU A 100 -9.12 14.95 10.94
CA GLU A 100 -10.13 15.22 9.90
C GLU A 100 -9.53 15.47 8.51
N ALA A 101 -8.27 15.91 8.46
CA ALA A 101 -7.54 16.21 7.23
C ALA A 101 -6.80 14.99 6.64
N ASP A 102 -6.75 13.85 7.31
CA ASP A 102 -6.13 12.60 6.80
C ASP A 102 -7.09 11.87 5.87
N SER A 103 -7.42 12.52 4.74
CA SER A 103 -8.38 11.99 3.78
C SER A 103 -7.71 10.90 2.94
N MET A 104 -8.36 9.76 2.75
CA MET A 104 -7.97 8.85 1.67
C MET A 104 -7.97 9.62 0.34
N ILE A 105 -6.79 9.85 -0.26
CA ILE A 105 -6.63 10.59 -1.54
C ILE A 105 -7.56 10.02 -2.63
N GLY A 106 -7.78 8.70 -2.63
CA GLY A 106 -8.69 8.03 -3.55
C GLY A 106 -10.17 8.38 -3.40
N ALA A 107 -10.60 9.04 -2.32
CA ALA A 107 -11.98 9.41 -1.99
C ALA A 107 -12.33 10.89 -2.28
N ARG A 108 -11.38 11.67 -2.83
CA ARG A 108 -11.55 13.10 -3.18
C ARG A 108 -11.17 13.37 -4.65
N ARG A 109 -11.48 12.43 -5.55
CA ARG A 109 -11.13 12.49 -6.99
C ARG A 109 -11.70 13.72 -7.70
N GLU A 110 -12.93 14.11 -7.37
CA GLU A 110 -13.58 15.29 -7.96
C GLU A 110 -12.90 16.60 -7.52
N PHE A 111 -12.40 16.66 -6.28
CA PHE A 111 -11.63 17.82 -5.80
C PHE A 111 -10.33 18.01 -6.57
N LEU A 112 -9.65 16.92 -6.95
CA LEU A 112 -8.47 16.96 -7.81
C LEU A 112 -8.80 17.53 -9.19
N ARG A 113 -9.97 17.19 -9.77
CA ARG A 113 -10.42 17.72 -11.07
C ARG A 113 -10.80 19.21 -11.02
N GLU A 114 -11.50 19.62 -9.97
CA GLU A 114 -12.19 20.93 -9.97
C GLU A 114 -11.41 22.06 -9.30
N LYS A 115 -10.55 21.74 -8.32
CA LYS A 115 -9.92 22.75 -7.46
C LYS A 115 -8.40 22.75 -7.55
N VAL A 116 -7.77 21.61 -7.80
CA VAL A 116 -6.31 21.54 -7.90
C VAL A 116 -5.87 21.79 -9.34
N ARG A 117 -5.35 23.00 -9.62
CA ARG A 117 -4.75 23.32 -10.93
C ARG A 117 -3.35 22.72 -11.02
N ILE A 118 -3.28 21.44 -11.36
CA ILE A 118 -2.01 20.74 -11.48
C ILE A 118 -1.47 20.94 -12.90
N LYS A 119 -0.71 22.02 -13.14
CA LYS A 119 -0.14 22.25 -14.48
C LYS A 119 0.90 21.19 -14.88
N ASN A 120 1.65 20.63 -13.92
CA ASN A 120 2.81 19.78 -14.19
C ASN A 120 2.83 18.43 -13.44
N LEU A 121 1.94 18.22 -12.46
CA LEU A 121 1.94 16.99 -11.65
C LEU A 121 0.84 16.05 -12.15
N LYS A 122 1.22 14.82 -12.47
CA LYS A 122 0.32 13.73 -12.89
C LYS A 122 -0.02 12.84 -11.70
N LEU A 123 -1.28 12.45 -11.56
CA LEU A 123 -1.77 11.57 -10.52
C LEU A 123 -2.18 10.22 -11.11
N GLY A 124 -1.50 9.18 -10.64
CA GLY A 124 -1.71 7.81 -11.08
C GLY A 124 -2.57 7.01 -10.12
N CYS A 125 -3.21 5.97 -10.64
CA CYS A 125 -3.99 5.02 -9.84
C CYS A 125 -3.47 3.59 -9.97
N LEU A 126 -3.23 2.93 -8.84
CA LEU A 126 -2.94 1.50 -8.78
C LEU A 126 -4.22 0.68 -9.04
N LEU A 127 -4.15 -0.21 -10.03
CA LEU A 127 -5.13 -1.23 -10.36
C LEU A 127 -4.71 -2.59 -9.79
N THR A 128 -5.68 -3.46 -9.57
CA THR A 128 -5.45 -4.80 -9.00
C THR A 128 -6.15 -5.87 -9.82
N ALA A 129 -5.42 -6.96 -10.11
CA ALA A 129 -5.96 -8.14 -10.78
C ALA A 129 -6.96 -8.93 -9.91
N ARG A 130 -7.15 -8.54 -8.64
CA ARG A 130 -8.10 -9.18 -7.71
C ARG A 130 -9.56 -8.75 -7.92
N ARG A 131 -9.80 -7.74 -8.75
CA ARG A 131 -11.14 -7.26 -9.11
C ARG A 131 -11.48 -7.68 -10.53
N SER A 132 -12.75 -7.59 -10.88
CA SER A 132 -13.21 -7.86 -12.23
C SER A 132 -12.61 -6.86 -13.23
N ILE A 133 -12.57 -7.26 -14.50
CA ILE A 133 -12.06 -6.40 -15.58
C ILE A 133 -12.99 -5.18 -15.73
N GLU A 134 -14.29 -5.36 -15.55
CA GLU A 134 -15.29 -4.30 -15.62
C GLU A 134 -15.04 -3.22 -14.57
N ASP A 135 -14.72 -3.61 -13.34
CA ASP A 135 -14.36 -2.68 -12.26
C ASP A 135 -13.07 -1.91 -12.58
N ALA A 136 -12.08 -2.60 -13.16
CA ALA A 136 -10.82 -1.99 -13.55
C ALA A 136 -11.03 -0.97 -14.69
N ILE A 137 -11.82 -1.32 -15.69
CA ILE A 137 -12.21 -0.43 -16.81
C ILE A 137 -13.02 0.77 -16.29
N ALA A 138 -13.93 0.57 -15.35
CA ALA A 138 -14.67 1.67 -14.73
C ALA A 138 -13.70 2.68 -14.07
N ARG A 139 -12.68 2.19 -13.36
CA ARG A 139 -11.63 3.03 -12.77
C ARG A 139 -10.75 3.70 -13.82
N VAL A 140 -10.49 3.05 -14.95
CA VAL A 140 -9.73 3.64 -16.06
C VAL A 140 -10.43 4.88 -16.63
N LYS A 141 -11.76 4.90 -16.61
CA LYS A 141 -12.58 6.04 -17.04
C LYS A 141 -12.54 7.24 -16.08
N ASP A 142 -12.08 7.04 -14.84
CA ASP A 142 -11.99 8.10 -13.82
C ASP A 142 -10.90 9.14 -14.09
N ALA A 143 -10.80 10.11 -13.18
CA ALA A 143 -9.94 11.30 -13.19
C ALA A 143 -8.43 11.11 -13.06
N TRP A 144 -7.90 9.94 -13.42
CA TRP A 144 -6.48 9.66 -13.27
C TRP A 144 -5.72 9.95 -14.56
N ASP A 145 -4.51 10.46 -14.41
CA ASP A 145 -3.62 10.82 -15.52
C ASP A 145 -2.88 9.60 -16.06
N PHE A 146 -2.63 8.58 -15.22
CA PHE A 146 -2.02 7.32 -15.62
C PHE A 146 -2.43 6.18 -14.68
N PHE A 147 -2.14 4.95 -15.08
CA PHE A 147 -2.42 3.76 -14.29
C PHE A 147 -1.18 2.91 -14.10
N PHE A 148 -1.20 2.16 -13.01
CA PHE A 148 -0.19 1.18 -12.73
C PHE A 148 -0.88 -0.12 -12.30
N MET A 149 -0.45 -1.26 -12.80
CA MET A 149 -1.03 -2.55 -12.43
C MET A 149 0.08 -3.54 -12.09
N ARG A 150 -0.11 -4.27 -11.00
CA ARG A 150 0.79 -5.38 -10.70
C ARG A 150 0.55 -6.53 -11.68
N LEU A 151 1.62 -7.03 -12.28
CA LEU A 151 1.53 -8.09 -13.28
C LEU A 151 1.89 -9.47 -12.71
N GLU A 152 0.96 -10.40 -12.88
CA GLU A 152 1.15 -11.84 -12.75
C GLU A 152 0.92 -12.49 -14.13
N GLU A 153 1.56 -13.62 -14.42
CA GLU A 153 1.37 -14.31 -15.70
C GLU A 153 -0.12 -14.56 -16.03
N LYS A 154 -0.90 -15.05 -15.06
CA LYS A 154 -2.36 -15.26 -15.21
C LYS A 154 -3.18 -13.98 -15.41
N SER A 155 -2.63 -12.81 -15.04
CA SER A 155 -3.32 -11.52 -15.16
C SER A 155 -3.05 -10.82 -16.49
N LEU A 156 -2.16 -11.37 -17.33
CA LEU A 156 -1.80 -10.80 -18.62
C LEU A 156 -3.03 -10.55 -19.52
N PRO A 157 -3.99 -11.49 -19.69
CA PRO A 157 -5.17 -11.23 -20.53
C PRO A 157 -6.06 -10.10 -20.00
N ALA A 158 -6.13 -9.93 -18.68
CA ALA A 158 -6.87 -8.83 -18.06
C ALA A 158 -6.15 -7.50 -18.27
N LEU A 159 -4.82 -7.49 -18.09
CA LEU A 159 -3.98 -6.32 -18.34
C LEU A 159 -4.10 -5.84 -19.79
N GLU A 160 -4.07 -6.74 -20.78
CA GLU A 160 -4.22 -6.39 -22.19
C GLU A 160 -5.55 -5.68 -22.48
N GLN A 161 -6.65 -6.16 -21.90
CA GLN A 161 -7.96 -5.53 -22.07
C GLN A 161 -8.02 -4.14 -21.42
N ILE A 162 -7.47 -4.02 -20.21
CA ILE A 162 -7.38 -2.73 -19.49
C ILE A 162 -6.49 -1.75 -20.27
N ALA A 163 -5.36 -2.23 -20.80
CA ALA A 163 -4.42 -1.42 -21.56
C ALA A 163 -5.01 -0.91 -22.87
N LYS A 164 -5.82 -1.72 -23.56
CA LYS A 164 -6.59 -1.27 -24.74
C LYS A 164 -7.52 -0.10 -24.40
N GLU A 165 -8.21 -0.17 -23.27
CA GLU A 165 -9.09 0.91 -22.84
C GLU A 165 -8.30 2.16 -22.41
N CYS A 166 -7.18 1.98 -21.71
CA CYS A 166 -6.25 3.07 -21.37
C CYS A 166 -5.77 3.80 -22.64
N LYS A 167 -5.32 3.05 -23.66
CA LYS A 167 -4.89 3.58 -24.96
C LYS A 167 -6.02 4.32 -25.69
N ARG A 168 -7.25 3.80 -25.64
CA ARG A 168 -8.44 4.46 -26.22
C ARG A 168 -8.73 5.82 -25.56
N LEU A 169 -8.41 5.96 -24.28
CA LEU A 169 -8.61 7.18 -23.49
C LEU A 169 -7.37 8.09 -23.44
N ASP A 170 -6.30 7.75 -24.16
CA ASP A 170 -5.01 8.46 -24.11
C ASP A 170 -4.43 8.56 -22.69
N LYS A 171 -4.53 7.46 -21.93
CA LYS A 171 -4.00 7.38 -20.56
C LYS A 171 -2.88 6.36 -20.48
N PRO A 172 -1.66 6.75 -20.05
CA PRO A 172 -0.57 5.82 -19.90
C PRO A 172 -0.87 4.73 -18.88
N ILE A 173 -0.40 3.51 -19.15
CA ILE A 173 -0.44 2.38 -18.23
C ILE A 173 0.92 1.70 -18.11
N TYR A 174 1.32 1.47 -16.87
CA TYR A 174 2.56 0.82 -16.52
C TYR A 174 2.30 -0.50 -15.77
N ALA A 175 3.16 -1.49 -15.93
CA ALA A 175 3.07 -2.73 -15.16
C ALA A 175 4.18 -2.84 -14.11
N TYR A 176 3.86 -3.36 -12.92
CA TYR A 176 4.89 -3.83 -11.99
C TYR A 176 5.39 -5.19 -12.42
N PHE A 177 6.66 -5.27 -12.76
CA PHE A 177 7.28 -6.41 -13.39
C PHE A 177 8.29 -7.04 -12.42
N VAL A 178 7.78 -7.91 -11.55
CA VAL A 178 8.56 -8.54 -10.48
C VAL A 178 9.18 -9.83 -11.00
N VAL A 179 10.51 -9.89 -11.02
CA VAL A 179 11.27 -11.03 -11.53
C VAL A 179 11.81 -11.85 -10.36
N GLY A 180 11.45 -13.12 -10.33
CA GLY A 180 11.91 -14.07 -9.32
C GLY A 180 13.35 -14.50 -9.57
N THR A 181 14.15 -14.50 -8.51
CA THR A 181 15.52 -15.02 -8.48
C THR A 181 15.68 -15.96 -7.27
N PRO A 182 16.69 -16.84 -7.26
CA PRO A 182 16.98 -17.63 -6.06
C PRO A 182 17.24 -16.76 -4.81
N ARG A 183 17.80 -15.55 -4.99
CA ARG A 183 18.18 -14.66 -3.89
C ARG A 183 16.99 -13.89 -3.30
N ASN A 184 15.94 -13.64 -4.08
CA ASN A 184 14.75 -12.94 -3.58
C ASN A 184 13.61 -13.87 -3.16
N ALA A 185 13.77 -15.19 -3.29
CA ALA A 185 12.72 -16.18 -3.01
C ALA A 185 12.12 -16.05 -1.60
N GLU A 186 12.96 -15.84 -0.57
CA GLU A 186 12.50 -15.69 0.81
C GLU A 186 11.72 -14.39 1.02
N ILE A 187 12.21 -13.28 0.47
CA ILE A 187 11.55 -11.97 0.55
C ILE A 187 10.19 -12.02 -0.14
N ILE A 188 10.13 -12.58 -1.36
CA ILE A 188 8.91 -12.77 -2.13
C ILE A 188 7.88 -13.59 -1.35
N LYS A 189 8.31 -14.68 -0.70
CA LYS A 189 7.46 -15.52 0.16
C LYS A 189 6.93 -14.74 1.37
N MET A 190 7.78 -13.97 2.03
CA MET A 190 7.43 -13.18 3.21
C MET A 190 6.39 -12.10 2.91
N ILE A 191 6.58 -11.34 1.83
CA ILE A 191 5.68 -10.24 1.46
C ILE A 191 4.42 -10.72 0.72
N GLY A 192 4.39 -12.00 0.29
CA GLY A 192 3.25 -12.62 -0.39
C GLY A 192 3.00 -12.04 -1.77
N TRP A 193 4.07 -11.69 -2.47
CA TRP A 193 4.05 -10.97 -3.73
C TRP A 193 4.12 -11.95 -4.89
N PRO A 194 3.17 -11.96 -5.83
CA PRO A 194 3.30 -12.78 -7.02
C PRO A 194 4.47 -12.29 -7.88
N VAL A 195 5.19 -13.28 -8.42
CA VAL A 195 6.27 -13.12 -9.40
C VAL A 195 5.65 -13.12 -10.79
N THR A 196 6.10 -12.21 -11.64
CA THR A 196 5.66 -12.13 -13.04
C THR A 196 6.32 -13.21 -13.90
N THR A 197 7.64 -13.36 -13.77
CA THR A 197 8.48 -14.28 -14.55
C THR A 197 9.81 -14.52 -13.83
N THR A 198 10.68 -15.37 -14.39
CA THR A 198 12.04 -15.61 -13.89
C THR A 198 13.09 -14.89 -14.72
N MET A 199 14.33 -14.79 -14.22
CA MET A 199 15.43 -14.13 -14.95
C MET A 199 15.70 -14.77 -16.32
N GLU A 200 15.49 -16.08 -16.46
CA GLU A 200 15.70 -16.80 -17.71
C GLU A 200 14.64 -16.47 -18.76
N LYS A 201 13.39 -16.21 -18.33
CA LYS A 201 12.24 -15.95 -19.20
C LYS A 201 11.91 -14.47 -19.34
N VAL A 202 12.68 -13.60 -18.70
CA VAL A 202 12.35 -12.19 -18.56
C VAL A 202 12.24 -11.47 -19.90
N GLU A 203 13.13 -11.78 -20.82
CA GLU A 203 13.17 -11.17 -22.14
C GLU A 203 12.00 -11.63 -23.02
N GLU A 204 11.65 -12.92 -22.98
CA GLU A 204 10.48 -13.45 -23.69
C GLU A 204 9.20 -12.78 -23.19
N PHE A 205 9.08 -12.59 -21.87
CA PHE A 205 7.91 -11.98 -21.28
C PHE A 205 7.83 -10.48 -21.58
N ALA A 206 8.95 -9.75 -21.47
CA ALA A 206 9.01 -8.32 -21.78
C ALA A 206 8.61 -8.03 -23.24
N ALA A 207 9.01 -8.89 -24.18
CA ALA A 207 8.61 -8.77 -25.60
C ALA A 207 7.08 -8.82 -25.80
N LYS A 208 6.34 -9.55 -24.96
CA LYS A 208 4.87 -9.63 -25.03
C LYS A 208 4.20 -8.33 -24.57
N LEU A 209 4.89 -7.48 -23.82
CA LEU A 209 4.37 -6.23 -23.28
C LEU A 209 4.62 -5.02 -24.20
N GLU A 210 5.52 -5.18 -25.16
CA GLU A 210 5.86 -4.13 -26.12
C GLU A 210 4.63 -3.73 -26.96
N GLY A 211 4.40 -2.42 -27.09
CA GLY A 211 3.22 -1.87 -27.77
C GLY A 211 1.88 -2.03 -27.04
N THR A 212 1.85 -2.80 -25.94
CA THR A 212 0.68 -2.97 -25.06
C THR A 212 0.69 -1.97 -23.91
N LEU A 213 1.86 -1.73 -23.31
CA LEU A 213 2.04 -0.82 -22.17
C LEU A 213 2.95 0.36 -22.53
N ASP A 214 2.82 1.45 -21.78
CA ASP A 214 3.70 2.63 -21.89
C ASP A 214 5.03 2.43 -21.15
N GLY A 215 5.13 1.37 -20.35
CA GLY A 215 6.38 0.95 -19.74
C GLY A 215 6.19 -0.09 -18.63
N ILE A 216 7.32 -0.53 -18.09
CA ILE A 216 7.38 -1.46 -16.97
C ILE A 216 8.22 -0.87 -15.84
N ILE A 217 7.79 -1.12 -14.61
CA ILE A 217 8.59 -0.90 -13.41
C ILE A 217 9.17 -2.26 -13.03
N ALA A 218 10.41 -2.51 -13.42
CA ALA A 218 11.08 -3.79 -13.28
C ALA A 218 11.81 -3.90 -11.92
N THR A 219 11.72 -5.05 -11.27
CA THR A 219 12.47 -5.31 -10.02
C THR A 219 12.71 -6.79 -9.72
N CYS A 220 13.87 -7.11 -9.17
CA CYS A 220 14.20 -8.29 -8.40
C CYS A 220 14.20 -7.94 -6.91
N VAL A 221 13.02 -7.79 -6.31
CA VAL A 221 12.82 -7.25 -4.94
C VAL A 221 13.84 -7.77 -3.93
N GLY A 222 14.71 -6.89 -3.42
CA GLY A 222 15.72 -7.24 -2.41
C GLY A 222 16.97 -7.97 -2.93
N ASP A 223 17.11 -8.12 -4.24
CA ASP A 223 18.28 -8.68 -4.93
C ASP A 223 18.89 -7.62 -5.86
N TYR A 224 19.78 -6.80 -5.31
CA TYR A 224 20.41 -5.68 -6.01
C TYR A 224 21.20 -6.10 -7.26
N GLU A 225 21.89 -7.24 -7.20
CA GLU A 225 22.64 -7.74 -8.36
C GLU A 225 21.69 -8.36 -9.40
N GLY A 226 20.59 -8.98 -8.96
CA GLY A 226 19.50 -9.37 -9.84
C GLY A 226 18.86 -8.17 -10.56
N ASP A 227 18.68 -7.04 -9.87
CA ASP A 227 18.18 -5.80 -10.48
C ASP A 227 19.13 -5.30 -11.59
N LYS A 228 20.45 -5.38 -11.41
CA LYS A 228 21.41 -5.02 -12.47
C LYS A 228 21.28 -5.93 -13.69
N GLU A 229 21.30 -7.25 -13.49
CA GLU A 229 21.16 -8.22 -14.57
C GLU A 229 19.82 -8.04 -15.32
N LEU A 230 18.75 -7.82 -14.56
CA LEU A 230 17.42 -7.51 -15.10
C LEU A 230 17.47 -6.28 -16.02
N LEU A 231 18.05 -5.18 -15.53
CA LEU A 231 18.12 -3.93 -16.29
C LEU A 231 19.03 -4.07 -17.52
N GLU A 232 20.09 -4.85 -17.46
CA GLU A 232 20.96 -5.19 -18.61
C GLU A 232 20.18 -5.96 -19.68
N LYS A 233 19.46 -7.02 -19.29
CA LYS A 233 18.61 -7.81 -20.20
C LYS A 233 17.50 -6.96 -20.83
N LEU A 234 16.91 -6.05 -20.08
CA LEU A 234 15.86 -5.16 -20.57
C LEU A 234 16.38 -4.03 -21.48
N GLN A 235 17.69 -3.76 -21.53
CA GLN A 235 18.24 -2.70 -22.39
C GLN A 235 17.87 -2.89 -23.86
N LYS A 236 17.72 -4.13 -24.33
CA LYS A 236 17.40 -4.40 -25.74
C LYS A 236 16.04 -3.88 -26.19
N PHE A 237 15.13 -3.61 -25.25
CA PHE A 237 13.80 -3.06 -25.51
C PHE A 237 13.74 -1.53 -25.39
N ARG A 238 14.87 -0.87 -25.10
CA ARG A 238 14.93 0.59 -25.16
C ARG A 238 15.17 0.98 -26.62
N GLU A 239 14.23 1.72 -27.20
CA GLU A 239 14.49 2.48 -28.41
C GLU A 239 15.60 3.52 -28.12
N LYS A 240 16.51 3.70 -29.08
CA LYS A 240 17.59 4.71 -29.00
C LYS A 240 17.08 6.11 -29.27
#